data_AF-A0A380FAS6-F1
#
_entry.id   AF-A0A380FAS6-F1
#
_cell.length_a   1.000
_cell.length_b   1.000
_cell.length_c   1.000
_cell.angle_alpha   90.00
_cell.angle_beta   90.00
_cell.angle_gamma   90.00
#
_symmetry.space_group_name_H-M   'P 1'
#
loop_
_entity.id
_entity.type
_entity.pdbx_description
1 polymer ?
#
loop_
_entity_poly.entity_id
_entity_poly.type
_entity_poly.pdbx_seq_one_letter_code
_entity_poly.pdbx_strand_id
1 'polypeptide(L)' 'MVNLKYIGRIDEQVKIRGYRIELGEIASHLRRIDGISDVGVIVRQMVWR' A
#
# COMPACT_ATOMS: atom_id res chain seq x y z
N MET A 1 -29.38 -5.41 16.59
CA MET A 1 -28.93 -4.35 15.67
C MET A 1 -27.43 -4.51 15.48
N VAL A 2 -26.99 -5.12 14.38
CA VAL A 2 -25.56 -5.38 14.16
C VAL A 2 -24.89 -4.07 13.77
N ASN A 3 -23.97 -3.60 14.59
CA ASN A 3 -23.27 -2.34 14.38
C ASN A 3 -22.10 -2.60 13.43
N LEU A 4 -22.23 -2.21 12.15
CA LEU A 4 -21.18 -2.38 11.15
C LEU A 4 -20.06 -1.36 11.46
N LYS A 5 -19.04 -1.78 12.21
CA LYS A 5 -17.84 -0.97 12.44
C LYS A 5 -17.00 -0.95 11.16
N TYR A 6 -16.83 0.23 10.58
CA TYR A 6 -15.86 0.46 9.52
C TYR A 6 -14.44 0.38 10.10
N ILE A 7 -13.74 -0.73 9.85
CA ILE A 7 -12.38 -0.99 10.35
C ILE A 7 -11.28 -0.49 9.39
N GLY A 8 -11.65 0.23 8.33
CA GLY A 8 -10.75 0.57 7.23
C GLY A 8 -10.63 -0.56 6.21
N ARG A 9 -9.77 -0.37 5.19
CA ARG A 9 -9.44 -1.43 4.23
C ARG A 9 -8.39 -2.34 4.87
N ILE A 10 -8.56 -3.66 4.74
CA ILE A 10 -7.52 -4.63 5.14
C ILE A 10 -6.37 -4.66 4.12
N ASP A 11 -6.61 -4.12 2.94
CA ASP A 11 -5.68 -4.14 1.82
C ASP A 11 -4.73 -2.95 1.81
N GLU A 12 -3.54 -3.18 1.26
CA GLU A 12 -2.45 -2.22 1.16
C GLU A 12 -2.68 -1.17 0.06
N GLN A 13 -3.94 -0.96 -0.36
CA GLN A 13 -4.26 -0.10 -1.47
C GLN A 13 -4.30 1.38 -1.06
N VAL A 14 -3.65 2.23 -1.85
CA VAL A 14 -3.57 3.68 -1.63
C VAL A 14 -4.06 4.50 -2.82
N LYS A 15 -4.39 5.77 -2.58
CA LYS A 15 -4.69 6.74 -3.64
C LYS A 15 -3.61 7.80 -3.71
N ILE A 16 -2.98 7.96 -4.87
CA ILE A 16 -1.98 9.01 -5.13
C ILE A 16 -2.44 9.79 -6.36
N ARG A 17 -2.69 11.10 -6.20
CA ARG A 17 -3.15 11.98 -7.30
C ARG A 17 -4.36 11.44 -8.09
N GLY A 18 -5.29 10.77 -7.40
CA GLY A 18 -6.49 10.17 -8.01
C GLY A 18 -6.30 8.75 -8.56
N TYR A 19 -5.07 8.26 -8.66
CA TYR A 19 -4.78 6.89 -9.09
C TYR A 19 -4.88 5.91 -7.93
N ARG A 20 -5.48 4.74 -8.17
CA ARG A 20 -5.48 3.60 -7.24
C ARG A 20 -4.18 2.84 -7.44
N ILE A 21 -3.43 2.64 -6.37
CA ILE A 21 -2.15 1.93 -6.39
C ILE A 21 -2.21 0.80 -5.38
N GLU A 22 -1.85 -0.40 -5.81
CA GLU A 22 -1.77 -1.60 -4.98
C GLU A 22 -0.31 -1.77 -4.50
N LEU A 23 -0.01 -1.43 -3.23
CA LEU A 23 1.37 -1.51 -2.73
C LEU A 23 1.89 -2.96 -2.70
N GLY A 24 1.01 -3.93 -2.44
CA GLY A 24 1.35 -5.35 -2.44
C GLY A 24 1.81 -5.88 -3.80
N GLU A 25 1.28 -5.33 -4.90
CA GLU A 25 1.77 -5.68 -6.25
C GLU A 25 3.18 -5.14 -6.48
N ILE A 26 3.46 -3.90 -6.05
CA ILE A 26 4.80 -3.31 -6.14
C ILE A 26 5.78 -4.16 -5.33
N ALA A 27 5.43 -4.51 -4.09
CA ALA A 27 6.26 -5.36 -3.24
C ALA A 27 6.52 -6.73 -3.87
N SER A 28 5.49 -7.34 -4.47
CA SER A 28 5.59 -8.64 -5.13
C SER A 28 6.47 -8.62 -6.37
N HIS A 29 6.45 -7.54 -7.15
CA HIS A 29 7.34 -7.38 -8.30
C HIS A 29 8.79 -7.19 -7.85
N LEU A 30 9.03 -6.38 -6.82
CA LEU A 30 10.37 -6.16 -6.28
C LEU A 30 10.98 -7.44 -5.68
N ARG A 31 10.20 -8.27 -4.99
CA ARG A 31 10.66 -9.57 -4.46
C ARG A 31 11.11 -10.57 -5.53
N ARG A 32 10.77 -10.37 -6.80
CA ARG A 32 11.22 -11.25 -7.91
C ARG A 32 12.59 -10.89 -8.45
N ILE A 33 13.21 -9.81 -7.97
CA ILE A 33 14.55 -9.40 -8.37
C ILE A 33 15.58 -10.24 -7.61
N ASP A 34 16.50 -10.87 -8.34
CA ASP A 34 17.56 -11.67 -7.75
C ASP A 34 18.38 -10.87 -6.73
N GLY A 35 18.58 -11.46 -5.55
CA GLY A 35 19.32 -10.85 -4.45
C GLY A 35 18.50 -9.99 -3.49
N ILE A 36 17.19 -9.83 -3.71
CA ILE A 36 16.29 -9.17 -2.75
C ILE A 36 15.68 -10.21 -1.78
N SER A 37 16.02 -10.11 -0.51
CA SER A 37 15.51 -11.02 0.54
C SER A 37 14.13 -10.63 1.09
N ASP A 38 13.84 -9.33 1.20
CA ASP A 38 12.54 -8.83 1.66
C ASP A 38 12.24 -7.42 1.13
N VAL A 39 10.96 -7.03 1.13
CA VAL A 39 10.47 -5.75 0.60
C VAL A 39 9.33 -5.19 1.45
N GLY A 40 9.45 -3.92 1.83
CA GLY A 40 8.37 -3.10 2.36
C GLY A 40 8.13 -1.89 1.47
N VAL A 41 6.87 -1.59 1.17
CA VAL A 41 6.46 -0.42 0.38
C VAL A 41 5.58 0.49 1.25
N ILE A 42 5.95 1.76 1.36
CA ILE A 42 5.22 2.75 2.16
C ILE A 42 4.86 3.98 1.34
N VAL A 43 3.76 4.64 1.69
CA VAL A 43 3.42 5.96 1.14
C VAL A 43 3.98 7.03 2.05
N ARG A 44 4.72 7.97 1.47
CA ARG A 44 5.18 9.18 2.16
C ARG A 44 4.30 10.37 1.74
N GLN A 45 3.68 11.02 2.72
CA GLN A 45 3.00 12.29 2.48
C GLN A 45 4.05 13.41 2.38
N MET A 46 3.99 14.20 1.31
CA MET A 46 4.81 15.40 1.17
C MET A 46 4.08 16.58 1.78
N VAL A 47 4.68 17.24 2.76
CA VAL A 47 4.19 18.49 3.34
C VAL A 47 5.00 19.62 2.73
N TRP A 48 4.34 20.54 2.03
CA TRP A 48 4.97 21.79 1.60
C TRP A 48 5.08 22.68 2.84
N ARG A 49 6.31 22.99 3.25
CA ARG A 49 6.60 24.04 4.24
C ARG A 49 7.06 25.29 3.51
#